data_AF-A0A9N8HF14-F1
#
_entry.id   AF-A0A9N8HF14-F1
#
_cell.length_a   1.000
_cell.length_b   1.000
_cell.length_c   1.000
_cell.angle_alpha   90.00
_cell.angle_beta   90.00
_cell.angle_gamma   90.00
#
_symmetry.space_group_name_H-M   'P 1'
#
loop_
_entity.id
_entity.type
_entity.pdbx_description
1 polymer ?
#
loop_
_entity_poly.entity_id
_entity_poly.type
_entity_poly.pdbx_seq_one_letter_code
_entity_poly.pdbx_strand_id
1 'polypeptide(L)'
;MALHRPPCRLRVSNMPSALVILILWICLSCVSALQNPQIATFSSTTKSRLMSAALSSSDTIADRSTLSLLEHVNIDIPSHEYAVPFYYDILGCGVDPRMAHNFVNHPAKESTIWANCGASQFHLCYSPETSPGLPGRIGLRYDSLDGLQQRLQEHRQEKKEETTRCFQSFQLDQQDSQGNPQITIVDRYNNEFVCRALPSPIPSSPIASNQPILGISSDDEAEEWTDLAQRYGREKSDCRGIDYLEIACPTETAESIAQFYESVFDANTNVIPLPDNTKIAMIALGNIRTNGRADQYLLFKEQPQQQPDDTTGTTTTTTTSTQKQQHHIALYVGQVKADFNQAYRNAEMAGVVWINPRFEDKVDTLTAAQQWNQFRFKNIVDLETGKPIVELEHEVRSTEHSSWPVVL
;
A
#
# COMPACT_ATOMS: atom_id res chain seq x y z
N MET A 1 -36.44 28.43 -63.23
CA MET A 1 -36.82 29.81 -62.86
C MET A 1 -36.72 29.89 -61.35
N ALA A 2 -35.58 30.32 -60.78
CA ALA A 2 -35.04 31.70 -60.70
C ALA A 2 -35.58 32.38 -59.42
N LEU A 3 -34.81 33.01 -58.53
CA LEU A 3 -33.57 33.81 -58.64
C LEU A 3 -32.67 33.54 -57.40
N HIS A 4 -31.33 33.46 -57.41
CA HIS A 4 -30.19 34.26 -57.93
C HIS A 4 -29.65 35.37 -57.00
N ARG A 5 -28.33 35.28 -56.73
CA ARG A 5 -27.31 36.26 -56.26
C ARG A 5 -26.93 36.26 -54.76
N PRO A 6 -25.70 36.68 -54.39
CA PRO A 6 -24.37 36.26 -54.89
C PRO A 6 -23.35 36.05 -53.72
N PRO A 7 -22.09 35.62 -53.99
CA PRO A 7 -21.05 35.52 -52.97
C PRO A 7 -20.34 36.87 -52.76
N CYS A 8 -20.18 37.30 -51.51
CA CYS A 8 -19.44 38.53 -51.20
C CYS A 8 -17.94 38.23 -51.11
N ARG A 9 -17.20 38.65 -52.15
CA ARG A 9 -15.75 38.85 -52.12
C ARG A 9 -15.45 40.23 -51.54
N LEU A 10 -14.58 40.28 -50.53
CA LEU A 10 -13.78 41.47 -50.18
C LEU A 10 -12.34 40.96 -50.01
N ARG A 11 -11.53 40.99 -51.07
CA ARG A 11 -10.53 42.02 -51.39
C ARG A 11 -9.55 42.27 -50.25
N VAL A 12 -8.42 41.59 -50.37
CA VAL A 12 -7.11 42.00 -49.88
C VAL A 12 -6.80 43.39 -50.44
N SER A 13 -6.59 44.36 -49.56
CA SER A 13 -5.89 45.59 -49.91
C SER A 13 -5.06 46.05 -48.71
N ASN A 14 -3.74 45.95 -48.90
CA ASN A 14 -2.68 46.78 -48.35
C ASN A 14 -2.54 46.84 -46.82
N MET A 15 -1.61 46.01 -46.33
CA MET A 15 -0.85 46.27 -45.12
C MET A 15 -0.07 47.58 -45.22
N PRO A 16 0.01 48.36 -44.13
CA PRO A 16 1.22 49.07 -43.75
C PRO A 16 2.05 48.24 -42.77
N SER A 17 3.33 48.21 -43.06
CA SER A 17 4.43 47.48 -42.44
C SER A 17 4.65 47.89 -40.97
N ALA A 18 3.87 47.34 -40.03
CA ALA A 18 4.15 47.55 -38.60
C ALA A 18 3.61 46.46 -37.64
N LEU A 19 3.05 45.35 -38.14
CA LEU A 19 2.42 44.33 -37.29
C LEU A 19 2.79 42.88 -37.66
N VAL A 20 4.06 42.67 -38.02
CA VAL A 20 4.65 41.32 -38.21
C VAL A 20 5.76 41.02 -37.18
N ILE A 21 6.10 41.99 -36.31
CA ILE A 21 7.12 41.80 -35.27
C ILE A 21 6.51 41.43 -33.89
N LEU A 22 5.19 41.51 -33.71
CA LEU A 22 4.53 41.17 -32.44
C LEU A 22 3.90 39.76 -32.37
N ILE A 23 3.98 38.96 -33.44
CA ILE A 23 3.48 37.57 -33.46
C ILE A 23 4.62 36.54 -33.43
N LEU A 24 5.87 36.96 -33.62
CA LEU A 24 7.08 36.12 -33.45
C LEU A 24 7.72 36.23 -32.05
N TRP A 25 7.11 36.98 -31.12
CA TRP A 25 7.55 37.08 -29.72
C TRP A 25 6.59 36.43 -28.70
N ILE A 26 5.45 35.89 -29.15
CA ILE A 26 4.49 35.14 -28.31
C ILE A 26 4.59 33.62 -28.55
N CYS A 27 5.35 33.17 -29.55
CA CYS A 27 5.61 31.74 -29.79
C CYS A 27 6.96 31.23 -29.25
N LEU A 28 7.68 32.01 -28.44
CA LEU A 28 8.93 31.56 -27.78
C LEU A 28 8.90 31.67 -26.24
N SER A 29 7.71 31.87 -25.65
CA SER A 29 7.51 32.05 -24.20
C SER A 29 6.47 31.09 -23.60
N CYS A 30 5.99 30.09 -24.36
CA CYS A 30 5.06 29.06 -23.87
C CYS A 30 5.57 27.60 -24.00
N VAL A 31 6.87 27.37 -24.23
CA VAL A 31 7.48 26.02 -24.26
C VAL A 31 8.38 25.73 -23.04
N SER A 32 8.48 26.64 -22.08
CA SER A 32 9.34 26.49 -20.89
C SER A 32 8.58 26.25 -19.57
N ALA A 33 7.34 25.74 -19.62
CA ALA A 33 6.54 25.42 -18.42
C ALA A 33 6.11 23.95 -18.31
N LEU A 34 6.84 23.03 -18.95
CA LEU A 34 6.75 21.58 -18.74
C LEU A 34 8.12 21.03 -18.36
N GLN A 35 8.72 21.59 -17.32
CA GLN A 35 9.81 20.97 -16.60
C GLN A 35 9.48 21.10 -15.11
N ASN A 36 9.08 19.98 -14.52
CA ASN A 36 8.97 19.82 -13.08
C ASN A 36 10.39 19.94 -12.49
N PRO A 37 10.77 21.02 -11.77
CA PRO A 37 12.11 21.13 -11.20
C PRO A 37 12.01 20.85 -9.71
N GLN A 38 11.87 19.58 -9.36
CA GLN A 38 12.21 19.05 -8.03
C GLN A 38 12.86 17.67 -8.22
N ILE A 39 13.85 17.57 -9.10
CA ILE A 39 14.95 16.63 -8.85
C ILE A 39 16.00 17.47 -8.15
N ALA A 40 15.88 17.57 -6.83
CA ALA A 40 16.97 18.10 -6.03
C ALA A 40 18.18 17.19 -6.28
N THR A 41 19.26 17.74 -6.83
CA THR A 41 20.54 17.02 -6.88
C THR A 41 20.91 16.67 -5.45
N PHE A 42 20.81 15.39 -5.10
CA PHE A 42 21.17 14.89 -3.78
C PHE A 42 22.65 15.20 -3.54
N SER A 43 22.93 16.13 -2.62
CA SER A 43 24.31 16.48 -2.32
C SER A 43 24.97 15.35 -1.53
N SER A 44 26.24 15.07 -1.81
CA SER A 44 27.10 14.21 -0.98
C SER A 44 27.02 14.56 0.52
N THR A 45 26.72 15.82 0.86
CA THR A 45 26.49 16.30 2.22
C THR A 45 25.20 15.76 2.85
N THR A 46 24.12 15.58 2.08
CA THR A 46 22.85 15.02 2.57
C THR A 46 23.02 13.54 2.92
N LYS A 47 23.70 12.77 2.06
CA LYS A 47 24.10 11.38 2.32
C LYS A 47 24.95 11.27 3.59
N SER A 48 25.98 12.10 3.72
CA SER A 48 26.85 12.09 4.91
C SER A 48 26.09 12.40 6.21
N ARG A 49 25.07 13.27 6.18
CA ARG A 49 24.27 13.61 7.37
C ARG A 49 23.30 12.50 7.75
N LEU A 50 22.59 11.91 6.79
CA LEU A 50 21.69 10.76 7.04
C LEU A 50 22.49 9.54 7.51
N MET A 51 23.59 9.21 6.83
CA MET A 51 24.45 8.07 7.21
C MET A 51 25.14 8.28 8.56
N SER A 52 25.59 9.51 8.87
CA SER A 52 26.20 9.81 10.17
C SER A 52 25.20 9.75 11.33
N ALA A 53 23.90 9.96 11.07
CA ALA A 53 22.85 9.79 12.07
C ALA A 53 22.58 8.29 12.33
N ALA A 54 22.44 7.49 11.26
CA ALA A 54 22.19 6.04 11.32
C ALA A 54 23.33 5.27 12.02
N LEU A 55 24.59 5.60 11.70
CA LEU A 55 25.79 4.96 12.27
C LEU A 55 26.05 5.27 13.76
N SER A 56 25.22 6.10 14.41
CA SER A 56 25.39 6.48 15.82
C SER A 56 24.65 5.58 16.82
N SER A 57 23.90 4.58 16.34
CA SER A 57 23.21 3.61 17.19
C SER A 57 24.16 2.48 17.61
N SER A 58 24.36 2.31 18.92
CA SER A 58 25.25 1.28 19.48
C SER A 58 24.66 -0.13 19.33
N ASP A 59 25.53 -1.15 19.26
CA ASP A 59 25.30 -2.61 19.20
C ASP A 59 24.45 -3.21 20.35
N THR A 60 23.28 -2.67 20.62
CA THR A 60 22.19 -3.35 21.31
C THR A 60 21.15 -3.66 20.26
N ILE A 61 20.90 -4.94 19.98
CA ILE A 61 19.70 -5.34 19.23
C ILE A 61 18.53 -4.78 20.02
N ALA A 62 17.94 -3.69 19.52
CA ALA A 62 16.72 -3.17 20.10
C ALA A 62 15.69 -4.31 20.04
N ASP A 63 15.01 -4.56 21.16
CA ASP A 63 13.94 -5.55 21.25
C ASP A 63 12.68 -5.12 20.46
N ARG A 64 12.75 -3.97 19.78
CA ARG A 64 11.68 -3.40 18.98
C ARG A 64 12.22 -2.49 17.88
N SER A 65 11.61 -2.59 16.70
CA SER A 65 11.83 -1.67 15.57
C SER A 65 11.15 -0.31 15.83
N THR A 66 11.74 0.76 15.31
CA THR A 66 11.11 2.09 15.27
C THR A 66 9.88 2.12 14.37
N LEU A 67 9.79 1.24 13.37
CA LEU A 67 8.55 0.94 12.69
C LEU A 67 7.71 0.04 13.59
N SER A 68 6.62 0.57 14.12
CA SER A 68 5.83 -0.09 15.17
C SER A 68 4.81 -1.09 14.62
N LEU A 69 4.15 -0.79 13.50
CA LEU A 69 3.04 -1.60 12.97
C LEU A 69 2.85 -1.31 11.47
N LEU A 70 2.76 -2.35 10.64
CA LEU A 70 2.07 -2.31 9.35
C LEU A 70 0.58 -2.43 9.64
N GLU A 71 -0.10 -1.30 9.59
CA GLU A 71 -1.50 -1.24 10.01
C GLU A 71 -2.43 -1.59 8.87
N HIS A 72 -2.37 -0.90 7.73
CA HIS A 72 -3.23 -1.26 6.62
C HIS A 72 -2.53 -1.30 5.28
N VAL A 73 -3.11 -2.07 4.38
CA VAL A 73 -2.82 -2.07 2.94
C VAL A 73 -4.10 -1.78 2.18
N ASN A 74 -4.03 -0.86 1.22
CA ASN A 74 -5.10 -0.59 0.29
C ASN A 74 -5.00 -1.54 -0.91
N ILE A 75 -6.11 -2.21 -1.19
CA ILE A 75 -6.24 -3.13 -2.32
C ILE A 75 -7.43 -2.67 -3.14
N ASP A 76 -7.19 -2.39 -4.42
CA ASP A 76 -8.26 -2.05 -5.36
C ASP A 76 -9.09 -3.30 -5.65
N ILE A 77 -10.41 -3.17 -5.54
CA ILE A 77 -11.37 -4.23 -5.85
C ILE A 77 -12.41 -3.72 -6.86
N PRO A 78 -12.69 -4.46 -7.94
CA PRO A 78 -13.73 -4.08 -8.91
C PRO A 78 -15.13 -4.49 -8.49
N SER A 79 -15.27 -5.34 -7.47
CA SER A 79 -16.58 -5.83 -7.04
C SER A 79 -16.58 -6.34 -5.61
N HIS A 80 -17.59 -5.89 -4.86
CA HIS A 80 -17.93 -6.43 -3.54
C HIS A 80 -18.47 -7.86 -3.62
N GLU A 81 -19.04 -8.28 -4.75
CA GLU A 81 -19.60 -9.62 -4.93
C GLU A 81 -18.57 -10.72 -4.65
N TYR A 82 -17.31 -10.47 -4.99
CA TYR A 82 -16.21 -11.41 -4.78
C TYR A 82 -15.35 -11.04 -3.57
N ALA A 83 -15.08 -9.75 -3.36
CA ALA A 83 -14.22 -9.32 -2.28
C ALA A 83 -14.83 -9.60 -0.91
N VAL A 84 -16.12 -9.31 -0.71
CA VAL A 84 -16.78 -9.52 0.59
C VAL A 84 -16.71 -11.00 1.03
N PRO A 85 -17.20 -11.98 0.26
CA PRO A 85 -17.08 -13.38 0.68
C PRO A 85 -15.62 -13.84 0.79
N PHE A 86 -14.68 -13.29 0.01
CA PHE A 86 -13.27 -13.65 0.17
C PHE A 86 -12.69 -13.18 1.50
N TYR A 87 -12.76 -11.89 1.81
CA TYR A 87 -12.10 -11.34 3.01
C TYR A 87 -12.83 -11.71 4.31
N TYR A 88 -14.17 -11.73 4.31
CA TYR A 88 -14.94 -11.98 5.54
C TYR A 88 -15.28 -13.46 5.73
N ASP A 89 -15.74 -14.17 4.68
CA ASP A 89 -16.09 -15.59 4.82
C ASP A 89 -14.83 -16.46 4.74
N ILE A 90 -13.98 -16.32 3.72
CA ILE A 90 -12.79 -17.19 3.57
C ILE A 90 -11.69 -16.83 4.57
N LEU A 91 -11.14 -15.61 4.48
CA LEU A 91 -10.00 -15.21 5.32
C LEU A 91 -10.39 -15.03 6.79
N GLY A 92 -11.68 -14.78 7.07
CA GLY A 92 -12.20 -14.60 8.42
C GLY A 92 -11.83 -13.24 9.02
N CYS A 93 -11.72 -12.19 8.20
CA CYS A 93 -11.63 -10.82 8.70
C CYS A 93 -12.93 -10.37 9.38
N GLY A 94 -12.85 -9.34 10.21
CA GLY A 94 -14.02 -8.68 10.81
C GLY A 94 -14.41 -7.41 10.05
N VAL A 95 -15.71 -7.12 9.99
CA VAL A 95 -16.22 -5.86 9.44
C VAL A 95 -15.86 -4.73 10.38
N ASP A 96 -15.21 -3.68 9.88
CA ASP A 96 -15.01 -2.47 10.65
C ASP A 96 -16.34 -1.72 10.83
N PRO A 97 -16.81 -1.46 12.06
CA PRO A 97 -18.09 -0.78 12.29
C PRO A 97 -18.10 0.65 11.73
N ARG A 98 -16.94 1.31 11.60
CA ARG A 98 -16.83 2.65 10.99
C ARG A 98 -17.23 2.65 9.51
N MET A 99 -17.12 1.49 8.85
CA MET A 99 -17.41 1.31 7.42
C MET A 99 -18.63 0.41 7.16
N ALA A 100 -19.38 0.03 8.19
CA ALA A 100 -20.57 -0.83 8.04
C ALA A 100 -21.60 -0.23 7.07
N HIS A 101 -21.73 1.09 7.05
CA HIS A 101 -22.61 1.82 6.13
C HIS A 101 -22.33 1.61 4.64
N ASN A 102 -21.10 1.26 4.31
CA ASN A 102 -20.73 0.98 2.94
C ASN A 102 -21.23 -0.37 2.42
N PHE A 103 -21.82 -1.22 3.29
CA PHE A 103 -22.41 -2.50 2.87
C PHE A 103 -23.89 -2.41 2.50
N VAL A 104 -24.64 -1.42 3.02
CA VAL A 104 -26.11 -1.37 2.84
C VAL A 104 -26.59 -0.14 2.05
N ASN A 105 -25.83 0.96 2.03
CA ASN A 105 -26.26 2.21 1.40
C ASN A 105 -25.90 2.27 -0.08
N HIS A 106 -26.87 2.50 -0.98
CA HIS A 106 -26.63 2.48 -2.43
C HIS A 106 -25.80 3.70 -2.93
N PRO A 107 -24.81 3.52 -3.82
CA PRO A 107 -24.31 2.24 -4.34
C PRO A 107 -23.30 1.58 -3.38
N ALA A 108 -23.79 0.68 -2.53
CA ALA A 108 -22.99 -0.04 -1.53
C ALA A 108 -21.92 -0.93 -2.16
N LYS A 109 -22.04 -1.20 -3.46
CA LYS A 109 -21.13 -2.03 -4.23
C LYS A 109 -19.98 -1.23 -4.88
N GLU A 110 -19.98 0.09 -4.69
CA GLU A 110 -19.05 1.05 -5.30
C GLU A 110 -18.30 1.90 -4.24
N SER A 111 -18.26 1.43 -3.00
CA SER A 111 -17.70 2.13 -1.84
C SER A 111 -16.45 1.42 -1.30
N THR A 112 -15.63 2.11 -0.52
CA THR A 112 -14.50 1.45 0.16
C THR A 112 -15.00 0.69 1.40
N ILE A 113 -14.56 -0.54 1.63
CA ILE A 113 -14.87 -1.32 2.84
C ILE A 113 -13.59 -1.74 3.55
N TRP A 114 -13.64 -1.92 4.87
CA TRP A 114 -12.47 -2.29 5.67
C TRP A 114 -12.63 -3.68 6.29
N ALA A 115 -11.63 -4.53 6.07
CA ALA A 115 -11.58 -5.89 6.58
C ALA A 115 -10.47 -6.01 7.62
N ASN A 116 -10.86 -6.15 8.88
CA ASN A 116 -9.96 -6.08 10.03
C ASN A 116 -9.41 -7.46 10.38
N CYS A 117 -8.11 -7.52 10.67
CA CYS A 117 -7.40 -8.73 11.06
C CYS A 117 -6.39 -8.43 12.18
N GLY A 118 -6.74 -8.76 13.43
CA GLY A 118 -5.93 -8.36 14.59
C GLY A 118 -5.74 -6.84 14.64
N ALA A 119 -4.49 -6.39 14.77
CA ALA A 119 -4.15 -4.96 14.74
C ALA A 119 -4.07 -4.36 13.32
N SER A 120 -4.14 -5.18 12.27
CA SER A 120 -4.05 -4.74 10.87
C SER A 120 -5.40 -4.71 10.16
N GLN A 121 -5.47 -4.07 9.00
CA GLN A 121 -6.66 -3.94 8.16
C GLN A 121 -6.32 -4.09 6.67
N PHE A 122 -7.30 -4.53 5.89
CA PHE A 122 -7.34 -4.31 4.45
C PHE A 122 -8.34 -3.22 4.16
N HIS A 123 -7.89 -2.15 3.50
CA HIS A 123 -8.80 -1.17 2.91
C HIS A 123 -9.08 -1.61 1.47
N LEU A 124 -10.29 -2.12 1.24
CA LEU A 124 -10.71 -2.60 -0.06
C LEU A 124 -11.35 -1.44 -0.82
N CYS A 125 -10.54 -0.76 -1.63
CA CYS A 125 -10.95 0.43 -2.37
C CYS A 125 -11.69 0.03 -3.63
N TYR A 126 -12.95 0.45 -3.77
CA TYR A 126 -13.66 0.22 -5.01
C TYR A 126 -12.98 0.94 -6.19
N SER A 127 -12.64 0.17 -7.22
CA SER A 127 -12.13 0.67 -8.51
C SER A 127 -12.72 -0.19 -9.62
N PRO A 128 -13.56 0.36 -10.53
CA PRO A 128 -14.14 -0.41 -11.63
C PRO A 128 -13.08 -0.91 -12.63
N GLU A 129 -11.91 -0.27 -12.64
CA GLU A 129 -10.74 -0.75 -13.37
C GLU A 129 -10.02 -1.80 -12.52
N THR A 130 -9.87 -3.00 -13.07
CA THR A 130 -9.05 -4.06 -12.46
C THR A 130 -7.58 -3.64 -12.47
N SER A 131 -7.06 -3.34 -11.28
CA SER A 131 -5.63 -3.21 -11.03
C SER A 131 -4.97 -4.60 -11.08
N PRO A 132 -3.71 -4.75 -11.55
CA PRO A 132 -3.04 -6.05 -11.70
C PRO A 132 -2.77 -6.83 -10.40
N GLY A 133 -3.40 -6.48 -9.27
CA GLY A 133 -3.09 -7.03 -7.95
C GLY A 133 -1.76 -6.52 -7.42
N LEU A 134 -1.49 -6.77 -6.13
CA LEU A 134 -0.18 -6.47 -5.55
C LEU A 134 0.88 -7.37 -6.21
N PRO A 135 2.02 -6.82 -6.70
CA PRO A 135 3.05 -7.57 -7.42
C PRO A 135 3.94 -8.38 -6.44
N GLY A 136 3.33 -9.23 -5.63
CA GLY A 136 3.98 -9.99 -4.57
C GLY A 136 2.98 -10.80 -3.75
N ARG A 137 3.25 -10.94 -2.46
CA ARG A 137 2.53 -11.84 -1.55
C ARG A 137 2.16 -11.17 -0.25
N ILE A 138 1.03 -11.55 0.32
CA ILE A 138 0.60 -11.11 1.65
C ILE A 138 0.67 -12.29 2.60
N GLY A 139 1.57 -12.23 3.58
CA GLY A 139 1.64 -13.20 4.65
C GLY A 139 0.56 -12.91 5.70
N LEU A 140 -0.27 -13.90 6.02
CA LEU A 140 -1.30 -13.79 7.06
C LEU A 140 -1.03 -14.72 8.22
N ARG A 141 -1.35 -14.26 9.43
CA ARG A 141 -1.14 -15.04 10.66
C ARG A 141 -2.46 -15.52 11.27
N TYR A 142 -2.44 -16.74 11.80
CA TYR A 142 -3.57 -17.39 12.45
C TYR A 142 -3.13 -18.09 13.74
N ASP A 143 -4.05 -18.26 14.69
CA ASP A 143 -3.80 -19.10 15.88
C ASP A 143 -3.82 -20.60 15.51
N SER A 144 -4.72 -20.97 14.60
CA SER A 144 -4.80 -22.28 13.95
C SER A 144 -5.30 -22.10 12.52
N LEU A 145 -4.85 -22.96 11.61
CA LEU A 145 -5.32 -23.00 10.22
C LEU A 145 -6.58 -23.85 10.02
N ASP A 146 -7.04 -24.59 11.04
CA ASP A 146 -8.15 -25.55 10.93
C ASP A 146 -9.43 -24.90 10.41
N GLY A 147 -9.81 -23.74 10.97
CA GLY A 147 -11.00 -23.01 10.55
C GLY A 147 -10.93 -22.50 9.12
N LEU A 148 -9.75 -22.02 8.69
CA LEU A 148 -9.53 -21.60 7.30
C LEU A 148 -9.61 -22.79 6.35
N GLN A 149 -8.97 -23.91 6.71
CA GLN A 149 -8.99 -25.14 5.93
C GLN A 149 -10.41 -25.68 5.77
N GLN A 150 -11.21 -25.69 6.84
CA GLN A 150 -12.60 -26.12 6.80
C GLN A 150 -13.41 -25.29 5.79
N ARG A 151 -13.35 -23.95 5.86
CA ARG A 151 -14.10 -23.07 4.95
C ARG A 151 -13.68 -23.27 3.49
N LEU A 152 -12.38 -23.43 3.22
CA LEU A 152 -11.88 -23.73 1.87
C LEU A 152 -12.39 -25.08 1.35
N GLN A 153 -12.47 -26.09 2.20
CA GLN A 153 -13.00 -27.40 1.83
C GLN A 153 -14.52 -27.37 1.59
N GLU A 154 -15.29 -26.67 2.42
CA GLU A 154 -16.72 -26.46 2.22
C GLU A 154 -16.98 -25.76 0.87
N HIS A 155 -16.26 -24.68 0.57
CA HIS A 155 -16.34 -23.98 -0.72
C HIS A 155 -15.88 -24.82 -1.92
N ARG A 156 -14.99 -25.82 -1.74
CA ARG A 156 -14.61 -26.76 -2.79
C ARG A 156 -15.73 -27.76 -3.09
N GLN A 157 -16.48 -28.17 -2.06
CA GLN A 157 -17.57 -29.15 -2.18
C GLN A 157 -18.85 -28.54 -2.76
N GLU A 158 -19.08 -27.25 -2.49
CA GLU A 158 -20.07 -26.47 -3.22
C GLU A 158 -19.75 -26.54 -4.71
N LYS A 159 -20.59 -27.23 -5.50
CA LYS A 159 -20.50 -27.28 -6.98
C LYS A 159 -20.86 -25.93 -7.62
N LYS A 160 -20.38 -24.84 -7.04
CA LYS A 160 -20.42 -23.50 -7.61
C LYS A 160 -19.61 -23.53 -8.90
N GLU A 161 -20.20 -22.99 -9.97
CA GLU A 161 -19.48 -22.75 -11.21
C GLU A 161 -18.22 -21.94 -10.89
N GLU A 162 -17.11 -22.22 -11.57
CA GLU A 162 -15.83 -21.55 -11.35
C GLU A 162 -15.96 -20.02 -11.41
N THR A 163 -16.88 -19.53 -12.23
CA THR A 163 -17.29 -18.12 -12.41
C THR A 163 -17.90 -17.47 -11.16
N THR A 164 -18.37 -18.25 -10.19
CA THR A 164 -19.04 -17.77 -8.96
C THR A 164 -18.18 -17.86 -7.70
N ARG A 165 -16.94 -18.37 -7.82
CA ARG A 165 -15.99 -18.43 -6.71
C ARG A 165 -15.38 -17.05 -6.42
N CYS A 166 -15.10 -16.81 -5.15
CA CYS A 166 -14.45 -15.59 -4.66
C CYS A 166 -12.90 -15.68 -4.68
N PHE A 167 -12.35 -16.84 -5.05
CA PHE A 167 -10.91 -17.09 -5.23
C PHE A 167 -10.68 -17.96 -6.47
N GLN A 168 -9.48 -17.90 -7.04
CA GLN A 168 -9.08 -18.71 -8.19
C GLN A 168 -8.59 -20.09 -7.75
N SER A 169 -7.67 -20.14 -6.78
CA SER A 169 -7.04 -21.37 -6.37
C SER A 169 -6.60 -21.34 -4.90
N PHE A 170 -6.37 -22.52 -4.33
CA PHE A 170 -5.71 -22.66 -3.05
C PHE A 170 -4.93 -23.97 -2.99
N GLN A 171 -3.90 -23.99 -2.15
CA GLN A 171 -3.05 -25.14 -1.90
C GLN A 171 -3.04 -25.44 -0.40
N LEU A 172 -3.54 -26.63 -0.03
CA LEU A 172 -3.51 -27.16 1.33
C LEU A 172 -2.23 -27.98 1.55
N ASP A 173 -1.99 -28.36 2.81
CA ASP A 173 -0.94 -29.29 3.23
C ASP A 173 0.48 -28.87 2.81
N GLN A 174 0.68 -27.56 2.60
CA GLN A 174 2.00 -27.00 2.34
C GLN A 174 2.75 -26.80 3.66
N GLN A 175 4.08 -26.80 3.56
CA GLN A 175 4.95 -26.44 4.66
C GLN A 175 5.94 -25.36 4.22
N ASP A 176 6.28 -24.44 5.12
CA ASP A 176 7.37 -23.50 4.89
C ASP A 176 8.74 -24.20 4.96
N SER A 177 9.82 -23.44 4.74
CA SER A 177 11.19 -23.96 4.80
C SER A 177 11.60 -24.52 6.17
N GLN A 178 10.82 -24.25 7.22
CA GLN A 178 11.01 -24.74 8.58
C GLN A 178 10.07 -25.90 8.93
N GLY A 179 9.23 -26.36 7.98
CA GLY A 179 8.27 -27.44 8.19
C GLY A 179 6.95 -26.98 8.83
N ASN A 180 6.72 -25.67 9.01
CA ASN A 180 5.48 -25.18 9.59
C ASN A 180 4.34 -25.24 8.57
N PRO A 181 3.13 -25.68 8.95
CA PRO A 181 1.98 -25.71 8.06
C PRO A 181 1.65 -24.32 7.49
N GLN A 182 1.36 -24.27 6.20
CA GLN A 182 0.88 -23.08 5.51
C GLN A 182 -0.24 -23.43 4.52
N ILE A 183 -1.10 -22.45 4.23
CA ILE A 183 -2.11 -22.51 3.17
C ILE A 183 -1.87 -21.32 2.25
N THR A 184 -1.74 -21.57 0.95
CA THR A 184 -1.66 -20.49 -0.05
C THR A 184 -3.01 -20.35 -0.74
N ILE A 185 -3.50 -19.12 -0.90
CA ILE A 185 -4.76 -18.81 -1.58
C ILE A 185 -4.49 -17.70 -2.59
N VAL A 186 -4.98 -17.86 -3.81
CA VAL A 186 -4.97 -16.81 -4.84
C VAL A 186 -6.40 -16.31 -5.01
N ASP A 187 -6.64 -15.04 -4.72
CA ASP A 187 -7.96 -14.43 -4.87
C ASP A 187 -8.34 -14.28 -6.35
N ARG A 188 -9.53 -13.71 -6.61
CA ARG A 188 -10.01 -13.51 -7.98
C ARG A 188 -9.18 -12.50 -8.79
N TYR A 189 -8.41 -11.65 -8.11
CA TYR A 189 -7.67 -10.54 -8.69
C TYR A 189 -6.15 -10.75 -8.68
N ASN A 190 -5.72 -12.02 -8.56
CA ASN A 190 -4.32 -12.47 -8.56
C ASN A 190 -3.50 -12.05 -7.34
N ASN A 191 -4.12 -11.59 -6.25
CA ASN A 191 -3.41 -11.41 -4.99
C ASN A 191 -3.15 -12.78 -4.36
N GLU A 192 -1.88 -13.06 -4.04
CA GLU A 192 -1.46 -14.30 -3.38
C GLU A 192 -1.33 -14.09 -1.86
N PHE A 193 -2.06 -14.90 -1.10
CA PHE A 193 -2.08 -14.89 0.36
C PHE A 193 -1.42 -16.15 0.90
N VAL A 194 -0.45 -16.00 1.80
CA VAL A 194 0.24 -17.11 2.47
C VAL A 194 -0.14 -17.13 3.94
N CYS A 195 -1.08 -18.00 4.30
CA CYS A 195 -1.65 -18.12 5.64
C CYS A 195 -0.83 -19.12 6.47
N ARG A 196 -0.37 -18.71 7.66
CA ARG A 196 0.45 -19.54 8.55
C ARG A 196 -0.09 -19.54 9.97
N ALA A 197 -0.04 -20.70 10.63
CA ALA A 197 -0.25 -20.78 12.07
C ALA A 197 1.03 -20.33 12.79
N LEU A 198 0.90 -19.53 13.84
CA LEU A 198 2.03 -19.22 14.70
C LEU A 198 2.29 -20.39 15.68
N PRO A 199 3.56 -20.77 15.90
CA PRO A 199 3.88 -21.73 16.94
C PRO A 199 3.68 -21.11 18.33
N SER A 200 2.53 -21.39 18.95
CA SER A 200 2.16 -21.04 20.35
C SER A 200 2.05 -19.55 20.67
N PRO A 201 1.28 -19.15 21.71
CA PRO A 201 0.88 -17.76 21.89
C PRO A 201 2.09 -16.85 22.10
N ILE A 202 2.07 -15.71 21.44
CA ILE A 202 3.05 -14.64 21.62
C ILE A 202 2.95 -14.20 23.09
N PRO A 203 3.95 -14.43 23.94
CA PRO A 203 3.91 -13.95 25.31
C PRO A 203 3.91 -12.42 25.27
N SER A 204 2.87 -11.80 25.81
CA SER A 204 2.79 -10.36 26.10
C SER A 204 3.33 -9.44 25.00
N SER A 205 2.93 -9.63 23.76
CA SER A 205 3.09 -8.56 22.77
C SER A 205 1.96 -7.55 22.97
N PRO A 206 2.19 -6.24 22.80
CA PRO A 206 1.12 -5.23 22.68
C PRO A 206 0.10 -5.57 21.56
N ILE A 207 0.32 -6.63 20.79
CA ILE A 207 -0.64 -7.33 19.91
C ILE A 207 -1.69 -8.14 20.71
N ALA A 208 -2.10 -7.67 21.90
CA ALA A 208 -3.45 -7.90 22.43
C ALA A 208 -4.46 -6.87 21.87
N SER A 209 -3.98 -5.98 21.01
CA SER A 209 -4.70 -4.96 20.27
C SER A 209 -5.46 -5.54 19.08
N ASN A 210 -6.71 -5.13 18.95
CA ASN A 210 -7.55 -5.47 17.82
C ASN A 210 -8.16 -4.19 17.26
N GLN A 211 -8.19 -4.10 15.94
CA GLN A 211 -9.06 -3.17 15.25
C GLN A 211 -10.53 -3.48 15.62
N PRO A 212 -11.41 -2.47 15.67
CA PRO A 212 -12.80 -2.67 16.07
C PRO A 212 -13.50 -3.58 15.06
N ILE A 213 -14.34 -4.48 15.53
CA ILE A 213 -15.13 -5.34 14.66
C ILE A 213 -16.60 -5.31 15.06
N LEU A 214 -17.46 -5.40 14.06
CA LEU A 214 -18.90 -5.54 14.28
C LEU A 214 -19.18 -6.87 15.00
N GLY A 215 -19.86 -6.80 16.15
CA GLY A 215 -20.21 -7.96 16.98
C GLY A 215 -21.45 -8.72 16.48
N ILE A 216 -21.70 -9.90 17.06
CA ILE A 216 -22.85 -10.77 16.73
C ILE A 216 -24.17 -10.24 17.33
N SER A 217 -24.11 -9.54 18.47
CA SER A 217 -25.26 -8.96 19.17
C SER A 217 -25.06 -7.45 19.33
N SER A 218 -25.67 -6.64 18.48
CA SER A 218 -25.87 -5.23 18.80
C SER A 218 -27.19 -5.09 19.56
N ASP A 219 -27.19 -5.46 20.84
CA ASP A 219 -28.30 -5.08 21.74
C ASP A 219 -28.37 -3.55 21.91
N ASP A 220 -27.26 -2.86 21.63
CA ASP A 220 -27.15 -1.42 21.56
C ASP A 220 -26.69 -0.97 20.14
N GLU A 221 -27.53 -0.13 19.54
CA GLU A 221 -27.22 0.85 18.47
C GLU A 221 -27.07 0.36 17.01
N ALA A 222 -28.22 0.01 16.43
CA ALA A 222 -28.76 0.46 15.13
C ALA A 222 -29.39 -0.72 14.38
N GLU A 223 -30.73 -0.74 14.34
CA GLU A 223 -31.55 -1.66 13.52
C GLU A 223 -31.02 -1.74 12.06
N GLU A 224 -30.38 -0.66 11.60
CA GLU A 224 -29.75 -0.47 10.29
C GLU A 224 -28.70 -1.53 9.90
N TRP A 225 -27.96 -2.12 10.85
CA TRP A 225 -26.87 -3.08 10.55
C TRP A 225 -27.18 -4.53 10.93
N THR A 226 -28.40 -4.83 11.38
CA THR A 226 -28.76 -6.15 11.94
C THR A 226 -28.43 -7.30 11.00
N ASP A 227 -28.78 -7.20 9.72
CA ASP A 227 -28.50 -8.24 8.73
C ASP A 227 -27.00 -8.44 8.51
N LEU A 228 -26.22 -7.35 8.55
CA LEU A 228 -24.77 -7.38 8.38
C LEU A 228 -24.10 -8.02 9.59
N ALA A 229 -24.53 -7.67 10.80
CA ALA A 229 -24.06 -8.26 12.05
C ALA A 229 -24.45 -9.75 12.15
N GLN A 230 -25.66 -10.12 11.71
CA GLN A 230 -26.09 -11.52 11.67
C GLN A 230 -25.24 -12.35 10.70
N ARG A 231 -24.80 -11.76 9.58
CA ARG A 231 -24.01 -12.47 8.56
C ARG A 231 -22.51 -12.48 8.84
N TYR A 232 -21.94 -11.34 9.22
CA TYR A 232 -20.49 -11.12 9.33
C TYR A 232 -20.04 -10.67 10.71
N GLY A 233 -20.94 -10.51 11.66
CA GLY A 233 -20.61 -10.15 13.03
C GLY A 233 -19.79 -11.25 13.71
N ARG A 234 -18.76 -10.85 14.47
CA ARG A 234 -17.85 -11.79 15.14
C ARG A 234 -17.33 -11.16 16.43
N GLU A 235 -16.99 -11.99 17.42
CA GLU A 235 -16.31 -11.51 18.64
C GLU A 235 -14.82 -11.20 18.41
N LYS A 236 -14.20 -11.88 17.44
CA LYS A 236 -12.83 -11.67 16.99
C LYS A 236 -12.67 -12.08 15.52
N SER A 237 -11.74 -11.46 14.79
CA SER A 237 -11.33 -11.95 13.45
C SER A 237 -10.67 -13.32 13.57
N ASP A 238 -10.72 -14.21 12.59
CA ASP A 238 -9.92 -15.44 12.57
C ASP A 238 -8.50 -15.18 12.07
N CYS A 239 -8.38 -14.33 11.03
CA CYS A 239 -7.10 -13.77 10.62
C CYS A 239 -6.61 -12.80 11.70
N ARG A 240 -5.43 -13.06 12.25
CA ARG A 240 -4.86 -12.34 13.41
C ARG A 240 -3.92 -11.20 13.01
N GLY A 241 -3.78 -10.94 11.71
CA GLY A 241 -2.98 -9.82 11.18
C GLY A 241 -2.13 -10.18 9.98
N ILE A 242 -1.50 -9.15 9.44
CA ILE A 242 -0.53 -9.26 8.35
C ILE A 242 0.83 -9.58 8.97
N ASP A 243 1.44 -10.69 8.60
CA ASP A 243 2.79 -11.08 9.04
C ASP A 243 3.87 -10.47 8.14
N TYR A 244 3.60 -10.36 6.84
CA TYR A 244 4.45 -9.62 5.93
C TYR A 244 3.70 -9.12 4.71
N LEU A 245 4.24 -8.09 4.07
CA LEU A 245 3.87 -7.67 2.72
C LEU A 245 5.11 -7.76 1.83
N GLU A 246 5.04 -8.61 0.80
CA GLU A 246 6.08 -8.75 -0.21
C GLU A 246 5.72 -7.93 -1.45
N ILE A 247 6.69 -7.17 -1.94
CA ILE A 247 6.57 -6.25 -3.07
C ILE A 247 7.76 -6.49 -4.00
N ALA A 248 7.50 -6.67 -5.30
CA ALA A 248 8.57 -6.74 -6.28
C ALA A 248 9.32 -5.41 -6.39
N CYS A 249 10.65 -5.47 -6.49
CA CYS A 249 11.51 -4.33 -6.81
C CYS A 249 12.48 -4.68 -7.94
N PRO A 250 13.07 -3.68 -8.64
CA PRO A 250 14.09 -3.95 -9.65
C PRO A 250 15.32 -4.67 -9.07
N THR A 251 15.97 -5.51 -9.86
CA THR A 251 17.24 -6.15 -9.49
C THR A 251 18.32 -5.11 -9.14
N GLU A 252 19.22 -5.47 -8.21
CA GLU A 252 20.30 -4.61 -7.70
C GLU A 252 19.82 -3.36 -6.93
N THR A 253 18.63 -3.42 -6.33
CA THR A 253 18.07 -2.29 -5.56
C THR A 253 17.72 -2.66 -4.12
N ALA A 254 17.80 -3.93 -3.72
CA ALA A 254 17.47 -4.36 -2.36
C ALA A 254 18.30 -3.62 -1.30
N GLU A 255 19.62 -3.46 -1.52
CA GLU A 255 20.46 -2.69 -0.60
C GLU A 255 20.04 -1.23 -0.49
N SER A 256 19.77 -0.55 -1.60
CA SER A 256 19.34 0.85 -1.57
C SER A 256 18.00 1.03 -0.88
N ILE A 257 17.07 0.06 -1.02
CA ILE A 257 15.80 0.05 -0.31
C ILE A 257 16.00 -0.14 1.20
N ALA A 258 16.82 -1.13 1.61
CA ALA A 258 17.15 -1.34 3.02
C ALA A 258 17.76 -0.08 3.64
N GLN A 259 18.73 0.52 2.95
CA GLN A 259 19.37 1.77 3.38
C GLN A 259 18.37 2.94 3.49
N PHE A 260 17.39 3.02 2.58
CA PHE A 260 16.33 4.03 2.66
C PHE A 260 15.55 3.92 3.97
N TYR A 261 15.05 2.73 4.31
CA TYR A 261 14.27 2.54 5.54
C TYR A 261 15.12 2.72 6.80
N GLU A 262 16.37 2.26 6.80
CA GLU A 262 17.31 2.50 7.90
C GLU A 262 17.57 4.00 8.08
N SER A 263 17.82 4.75 7.01
CA SER A 263 18.16 6.18 7.12
C SER A 263 16.96 7.08 7.40
N VAL A 264 15.78 6.73 6.90
CA VAL A 264 14.58 7.56 7.05
C VAL A 264 13.87 7.25 8.36
N PHE A 265 13.81 5.98 8.75
CA PHE A 265 13.01 5.53 9.89
C PHE A 265 13.82 4.96 11.03
N ASP A 266 15.15 4.84 10.94
CA ASP A 266 15.97 4.08 11.88
C ASP A 266 15.49 2.63 12.04
N ALA A 267 14.91 2.08 10.96
CA ALA A 267 14.32 0.74 10.96
C ALA A 267 15.41 -0.34 10.96
N ASN A 268 15.16 -1.44 11.68
CA ASN A 268 16.01 -2.62 11.55
C ASN A 268 15.80 -3.27 10.17
N THR A 269 16.87 -3.38 9.39
CA THR A 269 16.82 -3.96 8.05
C THR A 269 17.83 -5.09 7.89
N ASN A 270 17.58 -5.96 6.91
CA ASN A 270 18.53 -6.99 6.49
C ASN A 270 18.35 -7.24 4.98
N VAL A 271 19.41 -7.65 4.29
CA VAL A 271 19.35 -8.02 2.88
C VAL A 271 19.72 -9.49 2.75
N ILE A 272 18.78 -10.30 2.25
CA ILE A 272 18.98 -11.74 2.08
C ILE A 272 19.28 -12.05 0.62
N PRO A 273 20.47 -12.59 0.30
CA PRO A 273 20.74 -13.12 -1.03
C PRO A 273 19.97 -14.42 -1.26
N LEU A 274 19.39 -14.57 -2.45
CA LEU A 274 18.69 -15.76 -2.89
C LEU A 274 19.57 -16.63 -3.80
N PRO A 275 19.27 -17.93 -3.97
CA PRO A 275 20.05 -18.84 -4.81
C PRO A 275 20.13 -18.45 -6.30
N ASP A 276 19.20 -17.63 -6.79
CA ASP A 276 19.13 -17.14 -8.16
C ASP A 276 19.90 -15.81 -8.38
N ASN A 277 20.75 -15.42 -7.40
CA ASN A 277 21.50 -14.16 -7.35
C ASN A 277 20.63 -12.89 -7.22
N THR A 278 19.32 -13.02 -7.04
CA THR A 278 18.47 -11.90 -6.62
C THR A 278 18.54 -11.74 -5.10
N LYS A 279 18.01 -10.63 -4.58
CA LYS A 279 18.00 -10.34 -3.14
C LYS A 279 16.62 -9.95 -2.64
N ILE A 280 16.42 -10.06 -1.33
CA ILE A 280 15.26 -9.52 -0.63
C ILE A 280 15.74 -8.50 0.40
N ALA A 281 15.27 -7.26 0.31
CA ALA A 281 15.37 -6.31 1.41
C ALA A 281 14.25 -6.61 2.42
N MET A 282 14.62 -6.90 3.65
CA MET A 282 13.71 -7.17 4.76
C MET A 282 13.70 -6.01 5.73
N ILE A 283 12.54 -5.41 5.93
CA ILE A 283 12.35 -4.29 6.86
C ILE A 283 11.50 -4.80 8.02
N ALA A 284 12.05 -4.78 9.23
CA ALA A 284 11.38 -5.28 10.42
C ALA A 284 10.41 -4.24 11.00
N LEU A 285 9.25 -4.70 11.48
CA LEU A 285 8.27 -3.90 12.20
C LEU A 285 7.83 -4.61 13.49
N GLY A 286 7.49 -3.82 14.51
CA GLY A 286 7.05 -4.31 15.82
C GLY A 286 8.20 -4.84 16.67
N ASN A 287 7.91 -5.79 17.56
CA ASN A 287 8.92 -6.34 18.46
C ASN A 287 9.86 -7.28 17.72
N ILE A 288 11.14 -7.27 18.09
CA ILE A 288 12.17 -8.18 17.63
C ILE A 288 12.41 -9.21 18.72
N ARG A 289 12.05 -10.45 18.44
CA ARG A 289 12.16 -11.57 19.36
C ARG A 289 13.62 -11.94 19.57
N THR A 290 13.89 -12.71 20.63
CA THR A 290 15.24 -13.21 20.96
C THR A 290 15.90 -14.04 19.87
N ASN A 291 15.12 -14.60 18.94
CA ASN A 291 15.61 -15.31 17.76
C ASN A 291 15.84 -14.40 16.54
N GLY A 292 15.76 -13.08 16.70
CA GLY A 292 15.92 -12.08 15.64
C GLY A 292 14.70 -11.91 14.74
N ARG A 293 13.59 -12.61 14.99
CA ARG A 293 12.36 -12.44 14.20
C ARG A 293 11.54 -11.26 14.68
N ALA A 294 11.16 -10.39 13.76
CA ALA A 294 10.22 -9.30 13.99
C ALA A 294 8.77 -9.82 14.00
N ASP A 295 7.86 -9.01 14.53
CA ASP A 295 6.43 -9.31 14.53
C ASP A 295 5.80 -9.17 13.14
N GLN A 296 6.31 -8.25 12.31
CA GLN A 296 5.92 -8.11 10.90
C GLN A 296 7.12 -7.71 10.01
N TYR A 297 6.96 -7.88 8.70
CA TYR A 297 7.96 -7.45 7.71
C TYR A 297 7.36 -6.73 6.49
N LEU A 298 8.06 -5.72 5.98
CA LEU A 298 8.00 -5.37 4.56
C LEU A 298 9.14 -6.08 3.85
N LEU A 299 8.84 -6.78 2.76
CA LEU A 299 9.81 -7.52 1.95
C LEU A 299 9.84 -6.93 0.55
N PHE A 300 10.99 -6.43 0.12
CA PHE A 300 11.20 -5.99 -1.26
C PHE A 300 12.05 -7.03 -1.98
N LYS A 301 11.40 -7.82 -2.82
CA LYS A 301 12.03 -8.93 -3.54
C LYS A 301 12.45 -8.47 -4.92
N GLU A 302 13.73 -8.58 -5.21
CA GLU A 302 14.26 -8.27 -6.53
C GLU A 302 13.67 -9.21 -7.57
N GLN A 303 13.17 -8.62 -8.65
CA GLN A 303 12.69 -9.33 -9.81
C GLN A 303 13.21 -8.62 -11.07
N PRO A 304 13.64 -9.37 -12.09
CA PRO A 304 13.97 -8.79 -13.38
C PRO A 304 12.75 -8.03 -13.91
N GLN A 305 12.89 -6.73 -14.15
CA GLN A 305 11.82 -5.94 -14.72
C GLN A 305 11.48 -6.51 -16.10
N GLN A 306 10.22 -6.93 -16.31
CA GLN A 306 9.80 -7.36 -17.63
C GLN A 306 9.94 -6.17 -18.59
N GLN A 307 10.87 -6.29 -19.55
CA GLN A 307 10.99 -5.33 -20.63
C GLN A 307 9.66 -5.35 -21.41
N PRO A 308 9.02 -4.20 -21.68
CA PRO A 308 7.83 -4.20 -22.52
C PRO A 308 8.19 -4.81 -23.88
N ASP A 309 7.47 -5.85 -24.29
CA ASP A 309 7.67 -6.56 -25.55
C ASP A 309 7.58 -5.59 -26.73
N ASP A 310 8.71 -5.30 -27.38
CA ASP A 310 8.83 -4.36 -28.51
C ASP A 310 8.42 -5.01 -29.85
N THR A 311 7.56 -6.03 -29.80
CA THR A 311 7.23 -6.89 -30.95
C THR A 311 5.76 -6.79 -31.38
N THR A 312 5.22 -5.58 -31.54
CA THR A 312 4.13 -5.33 -32.51
C THR A 312 4.20 -3.91 -33.06
N GLY A 313 4.80 -3.76 -34.24
CA GLY A 313 4.77 -2.52 -34.99
C GLY A 313 3.36 -2.17 -35.46
N THR A 314 3.08 -0.86 -35.49
CA THR A 314 1.95 -0.20 -36.17
C THR A 314 0.60 -0.23 -35.43
N THR A 315 0.45 0.65 -34.44
CA THR A 315 -0.59 1.69 -34.40
C THR A 315 -0.16 2.70 -33.34
N THR A 316 -0.07 3.97 -33.70
CA THR A 316 0.19 5.09 -32.78
C THR A 316 -1.02 5.27 -31.86
N THR A 317 -1.17 4.36 -30.91
CA THR A 317 -1.90 4.59 -29.68
C THR A 317 -0.82 4.92 -28.68
N THR A 318 -0.82 6.14 -28.17
CA THR A 318 -0.02 6.55 -27.03
C THR A 318 -0.37 5.60 -25.88
N THR A 319 0.39 4.52 -25.72
CA THR A 319 0.28 3.62 -24.58
C THR A 319 0.89 4.35 -23.39
N THR A 320 0.12 5.29 -22.87
CA THR A 320 0.20 5.75 -21.49
C THR A 320 -0.20 4.54 -20.62
N SER A 321 0.65 3.52 -20.52
CA SER A 321 0.52 2.47 -19.51
C SER A 321 1.00 2.98 -18.15
N THR A 322 0.59 4.21 -17.82
CA THR A 322 0.51 4.76 -16.47
C THR A 322 -0.78 4.24 -15.82
N GLN A 323 -0.99 2.91 -15.80
CA GLN A 323 -1.89 2.38 -14.79
C GLN A 323 -1.17 2.55 -13.46
N LYS A 324 -1.39 3.72 -12.84
CA LYS A 324 -0.99 4.04 -11.47
C LYS A 324 -1.37 2.85 -10.60
N GLN A 325 -0.39 2.09 -10.14
CA GLN A 325 -0.59 1.19 -9.01
C GLN A 325 -0.96 2.08 -7.82
N GLN A 326 -2.23 2.04 -7.40
CA GLN A 326 -2.73 2.80 -6.24
C GLN A 326 -2.56 2.00 -4.94
N HIS A 327 -1.54 1.14 -4.89
CA HIS A 327 -1.21 0.42 -3.66
C HIS A 327 -0.66 1.42 -2.66
N HIS A 328 -1.27 1.42 -1.48
CA HIS A 328 -0.96 2.30 -0.39
C HIS A 328 -0.82 1.45 0.86
N ILE A 329 0.15 1.77 1.69
CA ILE A 329 0.29 1.16 3.01
C ILE A 329 0.31 2.23 4.08
N ALA A 330 -0.18 1.91 5.27
CA ALA A 330 -0.01 2.73 6.45
C ALA A 330 0.86 2.03 7.48
N LEU A 331 1.85 2.78 7.96
CA LEU A 331 2.81 2.35 8.96
C LEU A 331 2.73 3.28 10.17
N TYR A 332 2.88 2.71 11.36
CA TYR A 332 3.13 3.49 12.57
C TYR A 332 4.62 3.59 12.84
N VAL A 333 5.06 4.77 13.25
CA VAL A 333 6.46 5.07 13.56
C VAL A 333 6.59 5.60 14.98
N GLY A 334 7.63 5.11 15.66
CA GLY A 334 8.03 5.54 16.97
C GLY A 334 7.35 4.81 18.10
N GLN A 335 7.84 5.07 19.30
CA GLN A 335 7.16 4.81 20.56
C GLN A 335 6.66 6.11 21.19
N VAL A 336 7.36 7.21 20.91
CA VAL A 336 7.02 8.56 21.37
C VAL A 336 6.98 9.55 20.21
N LYS A 337 6.35 10.71 20.43
CA LYS A 337 6.25 11.79 19.43
C LYS A 337 7.60 12.24 18.87
N ALA A 338 8.67 12.15 19.66
CA ALA A 338 10.02 12.53 19.23
C ALA A 338 10.52 11.68 18.06
N ASP A 339 10.25 10.37 18.08
CA ASP A 339 10.66 9.44 17.02
C ASP A 339 9.93 9.76 15.71
N PHE A 340 8.61 10.00 15.78
CA PHE A 340 7.81 10.43 14.63
C PHE A 340 8.32 11.76 14.04
N ASN A 341 8.64 12.74 14.89
CA ASN A 341 9.21 14.02 14.43
C ASN A 341 10.56 13.82 13.74
N GLN A 342 11.38 12.88 14.22
CA GLN A 342 12.67 12.58 13.62
C GLN A 342 12.49 11.91 12.26
N ALA A 343 11.59 10.92 12.14
CA ALA A 343 11.27 10.27 10.88
C ALA A 343 10.76 11.28 9.83
N TYR A 344 9.91 12.24 10.24
CA TYR A 344 9.48 13.32 9.36
C TYR A 344 10.67 14.14 8.85
N ARG A 345 11.58 14.59 9.75
CA ARG A 345 12.76 15.38 9.35
C ARG A 345 13.68 14.61 8.42
N ASN A 346 13.85 13.31 8.65
CA ASN A 346 14.65 12.45 7.78
C ASN A 346 14.00 12.32 6.40
N ALA A 347 12.66 12.14 6.33
CA ALA A 347 11.92 12.09 5.08
C ALA A 347 11.95 13.43 4.32
N GLU A 348 11.86 14.56 5.03
CA GLU A 348 12.02 15.90 4.46
C GLU A 348 13.44 16.10 3.91
N MET A 349 14.46 15.71 4.68
CA MET A 349 15.86 15.75 4.25
C MET A 349 16.13 14.85 3.04
N ALA A 350 15.44 13.71 2.95
CA ALA A 350 15.47 12.82 1.81
C ALA A 350 14.63 13.31 0.61
N GLY A 351 13.90 14.42 0.75
CA GLY A 351 13.09 15.00 -0.32
C GLY A 351 11.91 14.14 -0.76
N VAL A 352 11.40 13.26 0.10
CA VAL A 352 10.33 12.31 -0.25
C VAL A 352 8.95 12.69 0.28
N VAL A 353 8.85 13.66 1.21
CA VAL A 353 7.56 14.14 1.74
C VAL A 353 6.66 14.57 0.57
N TRP A 354 5.45 14.04 0.56
CA TRP A 354 4.52 14.21 -0.55
C TRP A 354 3.11 14.49 -0.03
N ILE A 355 2.46 15.50 -0.60
CA ILE A 355 1.04 15.76 -0.34
C ILE A 355 0.21 14.92 -1.30
N ASN A 356 -0.66 14.07 -0.76
CA ASN A 356 -1.67 13.40 -1.55
C ASN A 356 -2.80 14.39 -1.87
N PRO A 357 -3.03 14.77 -3.15
CA PRO A 357 -4.06 15.73 -3.49
C PRO A 357 -5.49 15.23 -3.25
N ARG A 358 -5.68 13.93 -2.97
CA ARG A 358 -6.96 13.34 -2.63
C ARG A 358 -7.44 13.75 -1.23
N PHE A 359 -6.51 14.01 -0.31
CA PHE A 359 -6.87 14.29 1.09
C PHE A 359 -6.78 15.77 1.40
N GLU A 360 -7.61 16.21 2.36
CA GLU A 360 -7.67 17.60 2.79
C GLU A 360 -6.46 18.01 3.63
N ASP A 361 -5.84 17.04 4.32
CA ASP A 361 -4.63 17.24 5.11
C ASP A 361 -3.41 17.41 4.18
N LYS A 362 -3.07 18.67 3.90
CA LYS A 362 -1.89 19.05 3.13
C LYS A 362 -0.67 19.09 4.03
N VAL A 363 -0.16 17.92 4.40
CA VAL A 363 1.00 17.81 5.30
C VAL A 363 2.32 17.89 4.52
N ASP A 364 2.94 19.07 4.56
CA ASP A 364 4.26 19.34 3.97
C ASP A 364 5.24 20.03 4.94
N THR A 365 4.85 20.21 6.20
CA THR A 365 5.73 20.74 7.26
C THR A 365 5.66 19.88 8.51
N LEU A 366 6.71 19.92 9.34
CA LEU A 366 6.73 19.21 10.63
C LEU A 366 5.57 19.65 11.54
N THR A 367 5.24 20.95 11.55
CA THR A 367 4.12 21.47 12.34
C THR A 367 2.78 20.88 11.89
N ALA A 368 2.54 20.78 10.57
CA ALA A 368 1.35 20.12 10.05
C ALA A 368 1.36 18.62 10.40
N ALA A 369 2.51 17.94 10.26
CA ALA A 369 2.63 16.52 10.58
C ALA A 369 2.32 16.23 12.06
N GLN A 370 2.75 17.13 12.96
CA GLN A 370 2.43 17.06 14.40
C GLN A 370 0.96 17.33 14.71
N GLN A 371 0.32 18.23 13.96
CA GLN A 371 -1.10 18.53 14.12
C GLN A 371 -1.97 17.35 13.69
N TRP A 372 -1.62 16.71 12.58
CA TRP A 372 -2.39 15.60 12.02
C TRP A 372 -1.91 14.22 12.51
N ASN A 373 -0.81 14.15 13.25
CA ASN A 373 -0.13 12.92 13.67
C ASN A 373 0.15 11.95 12.50
N GLN A 374 0.38 12.50 11.30
CA GLN A 374 0.68 11.74 10.10
C GLN A 374 1.45 12.58 9.08
N PHE A 375 2.15 11.93 8.16
CA PHE A 375 2.64 12.49 6.90
C PHE A 375 2.66 11.41 5.83
N ARG A 376 2.92 11.78 4.57
CA ARG A 376 2.97 10.82 3.45
C ARG A 376 4.24 10.96 2.62
N PHE A 377 4.64 9.86 2.02
CA PHE A 377 5.61 9.85 0.92
C PHE A 377 5.17 8.82 -0.13
N LYS A 378 5.62 9.01 -1.38
CA LYS A 378 5.17 8.17 -2.51
C LYS A 378 6.24 7.25 -3.08
N ASN A 379 7.50 7.69 -3.02
CA ASN A 379 8.61 6.98 -3.65
C ASN A 379 9.62 6.56 -2.61
N ILE A 380 10.03 5.30 -2.69
CA ILE A 380 11.31 4.85 -2.13
C ILE A 380 12.37 5.26 -3.13
N VAL A 381 13.40 5.98 -2.68
CA VAL A 381 14.44 6.54 -3.55
C VAL A 381 15.81 5.97 -3.19
N ASP A 382 16.68 5.90 -4.18
CA ASP A 382 18.09 5.68 -3.96
C ASP A 382 18.69 6.94 -3.33
N LEU A 383 19.20 6.84 -2.10
CA LEU A 383 19.68 8.00 -1.33
C LEU A 383 21.00 8.59 -1.85
N GLU A 384 21.67 7.96 -2.82
CA GLU A 384 22.85 8.52 -3.46
C GLU A 384 22.48 9.37 -4.67
N THR A 385 21.55 8.88 -5.48
CA THR A 385 21.18 9.50 -6.76
C THR A 385 19.90 10.34 -6.67
N GLY A 386 19.09 10.15 -5.64
CA GLY A 386 17.75 10.74 -5.50
C GLY A 386 16.72 10.16 -6.47
N LYS A 387 17.05 9.10 -7.22
CA LYS A 387 16.15 8.51 -8.21
C LYS A 387 15.13 7.58 -7.54
N PRO A 388 13.86 7.59 -7.97
CA PRO A 388 12.87 6.65 -7.47
C PRO A 388 13.24 5.21 -7.86
N ILE A 389 13.10 4.29 -6.90
CA ILE A 389 13.30 2.85 -7.06
C ILE A 389 11.94 2.16 -7.18
N VAL A 390 11.06 2.38 -6.19
CA VAL A 390 9.70 1.82 -6.11
C VAL A 390 8.72 2.95 -5.80
N GLU A 391 7.63 3.01 -6.56
CA GLU A 391 6.48 3.85 -6.24
C GLU A 391 5.50 3.04 -5.37
N LEU A 392 5.37 3.40 -4.11
CA LEU A 392 4.43 2.82 -3.15
C LEU A 392 4.04 3.92 -2.17
N GLU A 393 2.76 4.30 -2.13
CA GLU A 393 2.32 5.33 -1.20
C GLU A 393 2.39 4.81 0.23
N HIS A 394 3.04 5.60 1.09
CA HIS A 394 3.13 5.33 2.52
C HIS A 394 2.42 6.45 3.27
N GLU A 395 1.42 6.08 4.06
CA GLU A 395 0.97 6.86 5.20
C GLU A 395 1.84 6.53 6.41
N VAL A 396 2.51 7.53 6.94
CA VAL A 396 3.32 7.38 8.15
C VAL A 396 2.58 8.05 9.28
N ARG A 397 2.14 7.26 10.28
CA ARG A 397 1.39 7.73 11.45
C ARG A 397 2.26 7.71 12.70
N SER A 398 2.03 8.66 13.59
CA SER A 398 2.53 8.59 14.96
C SER A 398 1.69 7.60 15.78
N THR A 399 2.27 6.98 16.82
CA THR A 399 1.51 6.22 17.83
C THR A 399 0.52 7.08 18.63
N GLU A 400 0.58 8.41 18.52
CA GLU A 400 -0.44 9.35 19.04
C GLU A 400 -1.62 9.58 18.07
N HIS A 401 -1.59 8.98 16.88
CA HIS A 401 -2.70 9.10 15.93
C HIS A 401 -3.96 8.42 16.49
N SER A 402 -5.13 9.02 16.27
CA SER A 402 -6.40 8.57 16.89
C SER A 402 -6.83 7.16 16.48
N SER A 403 -6.30 6.66 15.37
CA SER A 403 -6.55 5.30 14.88
C SER A 403 -5.51 4.28 15.35
N TRP A 404 -4.62 4.62 16.30
CA TRP A 404 -3.65 3.69 16.85
C TRP A 404 -4.39 2.53 17.55
N PRO A 405 -4.28 1.28 17.07
CA PRO A 405 -5.11 0.18 17.57
C PRO A 405 -4.62 -0.39 18.90
N VAL A 406 -3.42 0.03 19.36
CA VAL A 406 -2.83 -0.45 20.60
C VAL A 406 -3.19 0.48 21.75
N VAL A 407 -4.07 0.00 22.63
CA VAL A 407 -4.31 0.66 23.91
C VAL A 407 -3.05 0.47 24.77
N LEU A 408 -2.38 1.58 25.09
CA LEU A 408 -1.21 1.61 25.96
C LEU A 408 -1.57 1.32 27.42
#